data_AF-E0UKF2-F1
#
_entry.id   AF-E0UKF2-F1
#
_cell.length_a   1.000
_cell.length_b   1.000
_cell.length_c   1.000
_cell.angle_alpha   90.00
_cell.angle_beta   90.00
_cell.angle_gamma   90.00
#
_symmetry.space_group_name_H-M   'P 1'
#
loop_
_entity.id
_entity.type
_entity.pdbx_description
1 polymer ?
#
loop_
_entity_poly.entity_id
_entity_poly.type
_entity_poly.pdbx_seq_one_letter_code
_entity_poly.pdbx_strand_id
1 'polypeptide(L)'
;MKNISRLLRITFTFLLTLCVSMNLVTGMAWATGEFSKTCTDIKITHNDDSDLNTIGKPILSAYCQKLNGSEVETSLDLNPYIGNVDGVLAWAGSKSNFGLSCYDLTVSYPGTLEGVCLRDTKRGDDGKFIIPNPKEIAAFLDLDEHIVNRDGTLQYE
;
A
#
# COMPACT_ATOMS: atom_id res chain seq x y z
N MET A 1 -22.42 -57.60 -11.24
CA MET A 1 -21.63 -56.69 -10.37
C MET A 1 -20.40 -56.04 -11.02
N LYS A 2 -19.87 -56.53 -12.16
CA LYS A 2 -18.66 -55.97 -12.80
C LYS A 2 -18.88 -54.64 -13.54
N ASN A 3 -20.11 -54.36 -13.95
CA ASN A 3 -20.45 -53.16 -14.74
C ASN A 3 -20.65 -51.92 -13.85
N ILE A 4 -21.14 -52.08 -12.62
CA ILE A 4 -21.34 -50.99 -11.66
C ILE A 4 -20.00 -50.41 -11.18
N SER A 5 -18.97 -51.24 -10.97
CA SER A 5 -17.64 -50.74 -10.58
C SER A 5 -16.91 -50.01 -11.70
N ARG A 6 -17.25 -50.31 -12.97
CA ARG A 6 -16.71 -49.57 -14.13
C ARG A 6 -17.39 -48.22 -14.29
N LEU A 7 -18.71 -48.17 -14.13
CA LEU A 7 -19.49 -46.93 -14.14
C LEU A 7 -19.03 -45.96 -13.04
N LEU A 8 -18.81 -46.46 -11.80
CA LEU A 8 -18.34 -45.64 -10.68
C LEU A 8 -16.93 -45.03 -10.92
N ARG A 9 -16.04 -45.78 -11.58
CA ARG A 9 -14.70 -45.29 -11.92
C ARG A 9 -14.77 -44.20 -12.98
N ILE A 10 -15.62 -44.36 -14.00
CA ILE A 10 -15.77 -43.38 -15.08
C ILE A 10 -16.35 -42.07 -14.53
N THR A 11 -17.38 -42.12 -13.66
CA THR A 11 -17.93 -40.91 -13.05
C THR A 11 -16.94 -40.21 -12.13
N PHE A 12 -16.14 -40.95 -11.36
CA PHE A 12 -15.11 -40.36 -10.49
C PHE A 12 -14.01 -39.67 -11.31
N THR A 13 -13.55 -40.28 -12.40
CA THR A 13 -12.56 -39.65 -13.29
C THR A 13 -13.11 -38.41 -13.97
N PHE A 14 -14.38 -38.42 -14.38
CA PHE A 14 -15.05 -37.27 -15.01
C PHE A 14 -15.25 -36.12 -14.02
N LEU A 15 -15.59 -36.40 -12.76
CA LEU A 15 -15.65 -35.38 -11.70
C LEU A 15 -14.28 -34.78 -11.40
N LEU A 16 -13.22 -35.60 -11.35
CA LEU A 16 -11.87 -35.12 -11.09
C LEU A 16 -11.34 -34.23 -12.23
N THR A 17 -11.66 -34.56 -13.49
CA THR A 17 -11.29 -33.73 -14.64
C THR A 17 -12.14 -32.46 -14.73
N LEU A 18 -13.41 -32.50 -14.32
CA LEU A 18 -14.24 -31.30 -14.21
C LEU A 18 -13.63 -30.30 -13.21
N CYS A 19 -13.19 -30.78 -12.04
CA CYS A 19 -12.53 -29.95 -11.02
C CYS A 19 -11.16 -29.38 -11.44
N VAL A 20 -10.45 -30.03 -12.38
CA VAL A 20 -9.18 -29.52 -12.92
C VAL A 20 -9.40 -28.57 -14.10
N SER A 21 -10.47 -28.79 -14.89
CA SER A 21 -10.83 -27.93 -16.03
C SER A 21 -11.54 -26.65 -15.61
N MET A 22 -12.25 -26.67 -14.48
CA MET A 22 -12.57 -25.46 -13.76
C MET A 22 -11.29 -25.04 -13.07
N ASN A 23 -10.65 -23.97 -13.55
CA ASN A 23 -9.66 -23.20 -12.83
C ASN A 23 -10.30 -22.64 -11.53
N LEU A 24 -10.64 -23.51 -10.57
CA LEU A 24 -11.21 -23.19 -9.26
C LEU A 24 -10.11 -22.83 -8.25
N VAL A 25 -8.89 -22.72 -8.76
CA VAL A 25 -7.78 -21.95 -8.18
C VAL A 25 -7.34 -20.91 -9.23
N THR A 26 -8.29 -20.19 -9.84
CA THR A 26 -7.95 -18.83 -10.29
C THR A 26 -7.64 -18.08 -9.00
N GLY A 27 -6.34 -17.88 -8.77
CA GLY A 27 -5.84 -16.98 -7.74
C GLY A 27 -6.73 -15.76 -7.75
N MET A 28 -7.40 -15.56 -6.63
CA MET A 28 -8.30 -14.46 -6.43
C MET A 28 -7.56 -13.20 -6.88
N ALA A 29 -7.99 -12.63 -8.00
CA ALA A 29 -7.71 -11.24 -8.29
C ALA A 29 -8.57 -10.46 -7.29
N TRP A 30 -8.14 -10.46 -6.03
CA TRP A 30 -8.61 -9.48 -5.07
C TRP A 30 -8.22 -8.14 -5.67
N ALA A 31 -9.12 -7.16 -5.67
CA ALA A 31 -8.66 -5.79 -5.70
C ALA A 31 -7.73 -5.67 -4.50
N THR A 32 -6.45 -5.58 -4.80
CA THR A 32 -5.34 -5.46 -3.89
C THR A 32 -5.41 -3.98 -3.44
N GLY A 33 -5.63 -3.71 -2.15
CA GLY A 33 -5.89 -2.37 -1.61
C GLY A 33 -7.06 -2.23 -0.61
N GLU A 34 -7.50 -0.99 -0.39
CA GLU A 34 -8.69 -0.58 0.39
C GLU A 34 -8.63 -0.73 1.93
N PHE A 35 -7.46 -0.51 2.54
CA PHE A 35 -7.35 -0.53 4.00
C PHE A 35 -8.36 0.38 4.69
N SER A 36 -8.71 1.53 4.08
CA SER A 36 -9.60 2.52 4.67
C SER A 36 -11.00 1.99 5.02
N LYS A 37 -11.45 0.92 4.35
CA LYS A 37 -12.75 0.30 4.58
C LYS A 37 -12.81 -0.48 5.90
N THR A 38 -11.66 -0.88 6.42
CA THR A 38 -11.54 -1.74 7.60
C THR A 38 -10.61 -1.16 8.66
N CYS A 39 -10.17 0.08 8.47
CA CYS A 39 -9.35 0.82 9.42
C CYS A 39 -9.99 2.15 9.78
N THR A 40 -9.79 2.61 11.02
CA THR A 40 -10.31 3.86 11.55
C THR A 40 -9.20 4.67 12.22
N ASP A 41 -9.50 5.96 12.51
CA ASP A 41 -8.54 6.91 13.10
C ASP A 41 -7.21 7.01 12.32
N ILE A 42 -7.32 6.97 10.99
CA ILE A 42 -6.18 6.98 10.07
C ILE A 42 -5.45 8.31 10.18
N LYS A 43 -4.16 8.25 10.49
CA LYS A 43 -3.30 9.41 10.71
C LYS A 43 -1.95 9.18 10.06
N ILE A 44 -1.29 10.26 9.67
CA ILE A 44 0.12 10.24 9.30
C ILE A 44 0.90 11.09 10.30
N THR A 45 2.02 10.57 10.76
CA THR A 45 3.00 11.34 11.51
C THR A 45 4.25 11.52 10.66
N HIS A 46 4.77 12.74 10.63
CA HIS A 46 5.97 13.11 9.90
C HIS A 46 6.79 14.02 10.83
N ASN A 47 8.03 13.63 11.10
CA ASN A 47 8.86 14.34 12.07
C ASN A 47 9.35 15.66 11.47
N ASP A 48 8.67 16.73 11.89
CA ASP A 48 9.02 18.16 11.95
C ASP A 48 9.85 18.76 10.78
N ASP A 49 9.17 19.62 10.02
CA ASP A 49 9.58 20.42 8.85
C ASP A 49 10.72 21.43 9.05
N SER A 50 11.41 21.39 10.19
CA SER A 50 12.41 22.39 10.54
C SER A 50 13.83 22.06 10.09
N ASP A 51 14.12 20.80 9.71
CA ASP A 51 15.44 20.38 9.23
C ASP A 51 15.37 19.51 7.98
N LEU A 52 15.68 20.13 6.83
CA LEU A 52 15.81 19.49 5.51
C LEU A 52 16.86 18.35 5.46
N ASN A 53 17.69 18.18 6.49
CA ASN A 53 18.65 17.08 6.58
C ASN A 53 18.13 15.88 7.38
N THR A 54 17.02 16.03 8.10
CA THR A 54 16.40 14.92 8.81
C THR A 54 15.45 14.21 7.85
N ILE A 55 15.64 12.91 7.65
CA ILE A 55 14.68 12.09 6.91
C ILE A 55 13.37 12.12 7.69
N GLY A 56 12.44 12.97 7.25
CA GLY A 56 11.05 12.86 7.66
C GLY A 56 10.61 11.43 7.38
N LYS A 57 10.14 10.74 8.41
CA LYS A 57 9.59 9.39 8.30
C LYS A 57 8.07 9.51 8.33
N PRO A 58 7.39 9.45 7.16
CA PRO A 58 5.94 9.47 7.11
C PRO A 58 5.42 8.10 7.56
N ILE A 59 4.97 8.03 8.80
CA ILE A 59 4.40 6.82 9.40
C ILE A 59 2.87 6.92 9.34
N LEU A 60 2.24 6.05 8.55
CA LEU A 60 0.80 5.84 8.54
C LEU A 60 0.41 5.00 9.76
N SER A 61 -0.54 5.45 10.57
CA SER A 61 -1.07 4.72 11.71
C SER A 61 -2.59 4.67 11.65
N ALA A 62 -3.18 3.56 12.09
CA ALA A 62 -4.63 3.38 12.18
C ALA A 62 -5.01 2.26 13.15
N TYR A 63 -6.29 2.21 13.55
CA TYR A 63 -6.90 1.02 14.17
C TYR A 63 -7.55 0.16 13.10
N CYS A 64 -7.03 -1.04 12.87
CA CYS A 64 -7.49 -1.93 11.80
C CYS A 64 -8.17 -3.18 12.35
N GLN A 65 -9.24 -3.61 11.66
CA GLN A 65 -10.01 -4.78 12.04
C GLN A 65 -9.27 -6.08 11.72
N LYS A 66 -9.28 -7.01 12.68
CA LYS A 66 -8.87 -8.40 12.53
C LYS A 66 -9.99 -9.26 11.95
N LEU A 67 -9.65 -10.46 11.49
CA LEU A 67 -10.62 -11.46 11.00
C LEU A 67 -11.64 -11.87 12.06
N ASN A 68 -11.29 -11.78 13.34
CA ASN A 68 -12.20 -12.06 14.46
C ASN A 68 -13.10 -10.85 14.83
N GLY A 69 -13.02 -9.73 14.11
CA GLY A 69 -13.81 -8.52 14.32
C GLY A 69 -13.28 -7.57 15.40
N SER A 70 -12.21 -7.93 16.12
CA SER A 70 -11.54 -7.00 17.05
C SER A 70 -10.65 -6.00 16.28
N GLU A 71 -10.41 -4.82 16.86
CA GLU A 71 -9.51 -3.81 16.29
C GLU A 71 -8.15 -3.83 17.00
N VAL A 72 -7.10 -3.49 16.25
CA VAL A 72 -5.74 -3.32 16.78
C VAL A 72 -5.07 -2.13 16.13
N GLU A 73 -4.28 -1.40 16.92
CA GLU A 73 -3.42 -0.33 16.40
C GLU A 73 -2.29 -0.92 15.56
N THR A 74 -2.04 -0.33 14.41
CA THR A 74 -0.98 -0.74 13.49
C THR A 74 -0.39 0.48 12.79
N SER A 75 0.85 0.34 12.33
CA SER A 75 1.56 1.42 11.62
C SER A 75 2.43 0.89 10.50
N LEU A 76 2.68 1.74 9.50
CA LEU A 76 3.45 1.44 8.30
C LEU A 76 4.30 2.66 7.91
N ASP A 77 5.60 2.45 7.73
CA ASP A 77 6.48 3.45 7.11
C ASP A 77 6.19 3.49 5.60
N LEU A 78 5.80 4.66 5.09
CA LEU A 78 5.45 4.83 3.69
C LEU A 78 6.64 5.17 2.78
N ASN A 79 7.78 5.59 3.34
CA ASN A 79 8.96 5.94 2.54
C ASN A 79 9.36 4.83 1.55
N PRO A 80 9.44 3.54 1.94
CA PRO A 80 9.86 2.47 1.03
C PRO A 80 8.99 2.30 -0.24
N TYR A 81 7.77 2.85 -0.25
CA TYR A 81 6.75 2.58 -1.27
C TYR A 81 6.35 3.82 -2.07
N ILE A 82 6.51 5.02 -1.52
CA ILE A 82 6.06 6.27 -2.14
C ILE A 82 7.25 7.18 -2.46
N GLY A 83 7.25 7.73 -3.66
CA GLY A 83 8.21 8.71 -4.14
C GLY A 83 7.58 10.05 -4.47
N ASN A 84 8.45 11.06 -4.50
CA ASN A 84 8.15 12.36 -5.07
C ASN A 84 8.83 12.42 -6.45
N VAL A 85 8.02 12.42 -7.52
CA VAL A 85 8.47 12.55 -8.91
C VAL A 85 8.07 13.94 -9.39
N ASP A 86 9.03 14.86 -9.37
CA ASP A 86 8.84 16.23 -9.83
C ASP A 86 7.63 16.96 -9.19
N GLY A 87 7.49 16.82 -7.88
CA GLY A 87 6.39 17.41 -7.10
C GLY A 87 5.11 16.58 -7.08
N VAL A 88 5.10 15.41 -7.73
CA VAL A 88 3.94 14.50 -7.76
C VAL A 88 4.24 13.28 -6.88
N LEU A 89 3.33 12.95 -5.96
CA LEU A 89 3.39 11.70 -5.22
C LEU A 89 3.07 10.53 -6.17
N ALA A 90 3.91 9.51 -6.16
CA ALA A 90 3.71 8.33 -6.97
C ALA A 90 4.19 7.08 -6.24
N TRP A 91 3.52 5.96 -6.50
CA TRP A 91 4.02 4.66 -6.10
C TRP A 91 5.35 4.39 -6.80
N ALA A 92 6.38 4.20 -5.99
CA ALA A 92 7.73 4.03 -6.47
C ALA A 92 8.43 3.03 -5.53
N GLY A 93 8.68 1.82 -6.03
CA GLY A 93 9.32 0.77 -5.26
C GLY A 93 10.73 1.14 -4.79
N SER A 94 11.07 0.66 -3.59
CA SER A 94 12.42 0.47 -3.02
C SER A 94 13.47 1.51 -3.44
N LYS A 95 13.43 2.71 -2.83
CA LYS A 95 14.49 3.77 -2.70
C LYS A 95 13.90 5.18 -2.66
N SER A 96 12.60 5.27 -2.84
CA SER A 96 11.82 6.46 -2.64
C SER A 96 11.89 6.88 -1.17
N ASN A 97 12.06 8.16 -0.89
CA ASN A 97 12.04 8.72 0.46
C ASN A 97 11.29 10.04 0.35
N PHE A 98 10.02 9.98 -0.06
CA PHE A 98 9.25 11.20 -0.36
C PHE A 98 9.20 12.14 0.85
N GLY A 99 9.23 11.60 2.08
CA GLY A 99 9.27 12.37 3.32
C GLY A 99 10.48 13.30 3.48
N LEU A 100 11.49 13.23 2.61
CA LEU A 100 12.60 14.21 2.53
C LEU A 100 12.26 15.46 1.72
N SER A 101 11.21 15.39 0.92
CA SER A 101 10.89 16.39 -0.10
C SER A 101 9.41 16.73 -0.14
N CYS A 102 8.63 16.18 0.80
CA CYS A 102 7.22 16.46 0.97
C CYS A 102 6.94 16.67 2.45
N TYR A 103 6.03 17.60 2.73
CA TYR A 103 5.68 18.09 4.05
C TYR A 103 4.21 18.49 4.12
N ASP A 104 3.75 18.95 5.30
CA ASP A 104 2.33 19.20 5.59
C ASP A 104 1.44 18.00 5.24
N LEU A 105 1.97 16.79 5.50
CA LEU A 105 1.32 15.56 5.12
C LEU A 105 0.08 15.31 5.97
N THR A 106 -1.03 15.00 5.32
CA THR A 106 -2.29 14.61 5.97
C THR A 106 -2.92 13.44 5.21
N VAL A 107 -3.81 12.69 5.88
CA VAL A 107 -4.62 11.66 5.23
C VAL A 107 -6.08 12.05 5.34
N SER A 108 -6.74 12.23 4.20
CA SER A 108 -8.17 12.51 4.12
C SER A 108 -8.95 11.24 3.79
N TYR A 109 -10.24 11.20 4.13
CA TYR A 109 -11.10 10.07 3.77
C TYR A 109 -11.38 10.05 2.25
N PRO A 110 -11.30 8.89 1.55
CA PRO A 110 -11.19 7.53 2.08
C PRO A 110 -9.77 6.94 2.08
N GLY A 111 -8.72 7.70 2.41
CA GLY A 111 -7.33 7.20 2.39
C GLY A 111 -6.44 7.93 1.40
N THR A 112 -6.79 9.15 1.01
CA THR A 112 -5.92 9.97 0.16
C THR A 112 -4.82 10.59 1.01
N LEU A 113 -3.56 10.30 0.69
CA LEU A 113 -2.42 11.05 1.20
C LEU A 113 -2.35 12.38 0.47
N GLU A 114 -2.38 13.48 1.21
CA GLU A 114 -2.27 14.84 0.71
C GLU A 114 -1.08 15.55 1.36
N GLY A 115 -0.49 16.51 0.64
CA GLY A 115 0.53 17.38 1.21
C GLY A 115 1.17 18.28 0.15
N VAL A 116 2.32 18.83 0.49
CA VAL A 116 3.10 19.69 -0.40
C VAL A 116 4.43 19.03 -0.71
N CYS A 117 4.75 18.87 -1.99
CA CYS A 117 5.99 18.28 -2.45
C CYS A 117 6.84 19.29 -3.23
N LEU A 118 8.15 19.21 -3.04
CA LEU A 118 9.13 20.02 -3.73
C LEU A 118 9.44 19.43 -5.11
N ARG A 119 9.41 20.29 -6.12
CA ARG A 119 9.86 19.98 -7.48
C ARG A 119 11.37 20.19 -7.64
N ASP A 120 11.92 19.70 -8.74
CA ASP A 120 13.29 19.97 -9.17
C ASP A 120 14.36 19.48 -8.15
N THR A 121 14.00 18.46 -7.35
CA THR A 121 14.88 17.89 -6.32
C THR A 121 16.00 17.06 -6.95
N LYS A 122 17.21 17.21 -6.42
CA LYS A 122 18.40 16.44 -6.82
C LYS A 122 19.05 15.84 -5.59
N ARG A 123 19.81 14.76 -5.80
CA ARG A 123 20.65 14.19 -4.76
C ARG A 123 22.10 14.57 -5.03
N GLY A 124 22.74 15.20 -4.05
CA GLY A 124 24.17 15.49 -4.08
C GLY A 124 25.00 14.22 -3.94
N ASP A 125 26.30 14.33 -4.23
CA ASP A 125 27.26 13.24 -4.11
C ASP A 125 27.44 12.77 -2.65
N ASP A 126 27.13 13.64 -1.69
CA ASP A 126 27.08 13.36 -0.25
C ASP A 126 25.76 12.68 0.19
N GLY A 127 24.87 12.39 -0.76
CA GLY A 127 23.57 11.77 -0.52
C GLY A 127 22.51 12.74 0.02
N LYS A 128 22.82 14.03 0.19
CA LYS A 128 21.87 15.05 0.66
C LYS A 128 20.94 15.51 -0.47
N PHE A 129 19.76 15.97 -0.08
CA PHE A 129 18.85 16.61 -1.01
C PHE A 129 19.31 18.03 -1.33
N ILE A 130 19.38 18.33 -2.62
CA ILE A 130 19.65 19.66 -3.17
C ILE A 130 18.37 20.11 -3.86
N ILE A 131 17.88 21.28 -3.44
CA ILE A 131 16.69 21.91 -4.02
C ILE A 131 17.16 23.23 -4.65
N PRO A 132 17.62 23.21 -5.92
CA PRO A 132 18.23 24.38 -6.55
C PRO A 132 17.22 25.51 -6.81
N ASN A 133 15.95 25.18 -6.97
CA ASN A 133 14.86 26.15 -7.12
C ASN A 133 13.58 25.56 -6.49
N PRO A 134 13.33 25.79 -5.19
CA PRO A 134 12.19 25.19 -4.50
C PRO A 134 10.90 25.66 -5.15
N LYS A 135 10.15 24.73 -5.73
CA LYS A 135 8.78 24.95 -6.17
C LYS A 135 7.89 23.95 -5.47
N GLU A 136 6.96 24.50 -4.71
CA GLU A 136 5.99 23.77 -3.91
C GLU A 136 4.79 23.40 -4.78
N ILE A 137 4.46 22.11 -4.79
CA ILE A 137 3.36 21.55 -5.57
C ILE A 137 2.45 20.79 -4.61
N ALA A 138 1.16 21.13 -4.60
CA ALA A 138 0.17 20.32 -3.91
C ALA A 138 0.12 18.94 -4.55
N ALA A 139 0.27 17.89 -3.75
CA ALA A 139 0.38 16.52 -4.19
C ALA A 139 -0.63 15.64 -3.47
N PHE A 140 -1.09 14.61 -4.18
CA PHE A 140 -2.10 13.67 -3.71
C PHE A 140 -1.78 12.27 -4.23
N LEU A 141 -2.05 11.26 -3.41
CA LEU A 141 -1.93 9.85 -3.77
C LEU A 141 -3.00 9.04 -3.05
N ASP A 142 -3.70 8.19 -3.79
CA ASP A 142 -4.68 7.29 -3.20
C ASP A 142 -3.97 6.10 -2.53
N LEU A 143 -3.96 6.05 -1.19
CA LEU A 143 -3.31 4.96 -0.45
C LEU A 143 -4.11 3.65 -0.55
N ASP A 144 -5.42 3.72 -0.80
CA ASP A 144 -6.24 2.52 -0.98
C ASP A 144 -5.85 1.74 -2.23
N GLU A 145 -5.07 2.32 -3.15
CA GLU A 145 -4.58 1.60 -4.34
C GLU A 145 -3.64 0.45 -3.98
N HIS A 146 -2.86 0.55 -2.90
CA HIS A 146 -1.85 -0.46 -2.54
C HIS A 146 -1.65 -0.73 -1.05
N ILE A 147 -2.26 0.05 -0.17
CA ILE A 147 -2.22 -0.23 1.27
C ILE A 147 -3.41 -1.10 1.63
N VAL A 148 -3.11 -2.19 2.32
CA VAL A 148 -4.10 -3.18 2.76
C VAL A 148 -4.08 -3.35 4.27
N ASN A 149 -5.22 -3.74 4.82
CA ASN A 149 -5.30 -4.34 6.13
C ASN A 149 -5.28 -5.87 6.01
N ARG A 150 -4.23 -6.52 6.52
CA ARG A 150 -4.17 -7.99 6.66
C ARG A 150 -4.26 -8.38 8.13
N ASP A 151 -5.44 -8.81 8.54
CA ASP A 151 -5.74 -9.28 9.90
C ASP A 151 -5.27 -8.29 10.99
N GLY A 152 -5.61 -7.02 10.83
CA GLY A 152 -5.24 -5.94 11.73
C GLY A 152 -3.85 -5.34 11.49
N THR A 153 -3.16 -5.73 10.42
CA THR A 153 -1.82 -5.22 10.10
C THR A 153 -1.82 -4.45 8.78
N LEU A 154 -1.40 -3.17 8.81
CA LEU A 154 -1.17 -2.39 7.59
C LEU A 154 0.03 -2.96 6.82
N GLN A 155 -0.15 -3.19 5.52
CA GLN A 155 0.90 -3.69 4.63
C GLN A 155 0.78 -3.02 3.25
N TYR A 156 1.92 -2.87 2.58
CA TYR A 156 1.97 -2.67 1.14
C TYR A 156 1.96 -4.05 0.46
N GLU A 157 1.33 -4.15 -0.71
CA GLU A 157 1.06 -5.42 -1.40
C GLU A 157 1.91 -5.71 -2.63
#